data_AF-A0A9W8FGX9-F1
#
_entry.id   AF-A0A9W8FGX9-F1
#
_cell.length_a   1.000
_cell.length_b   1.000
_cell.length_c   1.000
_cell.angle_alpha   90.00
_cell.angle_beta   90.00
_cell.angle_gamma   90.00
#
_symmetry.space_group_name_H-M   'P 1'
#
loop_
_entity.id
_entity.type
_entity.pdbx_description
1 polymer ?
#
loop_
_entity_poly.entity_id
_entity_poly.type
_entity_poly.pdbx_seq_one_letter_code
_entity_poly.pdbx_strand_id
1 'polypeptide(L)'
;MLPVARFYTKEMRQVARKSVLRISPHIKREICKSCASPLVPGVSCSTRVKGHKKGRRVITTCLYCGCQRRLMADPQHELFVDKEIHGTLH
;
A
#
# COMPACT_ATOMS: atom_id res chain seq x y z
N MET A 1 2.33 -11.12 -15.66
CA MET A 1 1.57 -12.32 -15.24
C MET A 1 1.37 -12.31 -13.73
N LEU A 2 0.17 -11.96 -13.22
CA LEU A 2 -0.27 -12.24 -11.84
C LEU A 2 -1.82 -12.34 -11.77
N PRO A 3 -2.49 -13.24 -12.53
CA PRO A 3 -3.96 -13.24 -12.62
C PRO A 3 -4.63 -13.63 -11.29
N VAL A 4 -4.11 -14.67 -10.63
CA VAL A 4 -4.65 -15.23 -9.39
C VAL A 4 -4.48 -14.28 -8.21
N ALA A 5 -3.29 -13.70 -8.06
CA ALA A 5 -3.03 -12.74 -6.99
C ALA A 5 -3.95 -11.49 -7.10
N ARG A 6 -4.20 -11.01 -8.32
CA ARG A 6 -5.13 -9.90 -8.57
C ARG A 6 -6.58 -10.25 -8.26
N PHE A 7 -6.98 -11.50 -8.50
CA PHE A 7 -8.31 -11.98 -8.15
C PHE A 7 -8.51 -11.93 -6.63
N TYR A 8 -7.61 -12.52 -5.85
CA TYR A 8 -7.73 -12.54 -4.39
C TYR A 8 -7.73 -11.15 -3.75
N THR A 9 -6.85 -10.25 -4.19
CA THR A 9 -6.82 -8.87 -3.66
C THR A 9 -8.07 -8.08 -4.03
N LYS A 10 -8.66 -8.33 -5.20
CA LYS A 10 -9.92 -7.73 -5.63
C LYS A 10 -11.09 -8.26 -4.80
N GLU A 11 -11.16 -9.56 -4.59
CA GLU A 11 -12.18 -10.20 -3.73
C GLU A 11 -12.06 -9.72 -2.28
N MET A 12 -10.86 -9.69 -1.71
CA MET A 12 -10.61 -9.14 -0.38
C MET A 12 -11.13 -7.70 -0.24
N ARG A 13 -10.88 -6.84 -1.24
CA ARG A 13 -11.40 -5.46 -1.24
C ARG A 13 -12.92 -5.42 -1.37
N GLN A 14 -13.53 -6.31 -2.14
CA GLN A 14 -14.98 -6.41 -2.27
C GLN A 14 -15.63 -6.86 -0.96
N VAL A 15 -15.11 -7.92 -0.33
CA VAL A 15 -15.57 -8.40 0.97
C VAL A 15 -15.45 -7.31 2.02
N ALA A 16 -14.30 -6.63 2.12
CA ALA A 16 -14.12 -5.53 3.06
C ALA A 16 -15.11 -4.38 2.84
N ARG A 17 -15.41 -4.03 1.58
CA ARG A 17 -16.43 -3.00 1.27
C ARG A 17 -17.84 -3.43 1.65
N LYS A 18 -18.23 -4.67 1.33
CA LYS A 18 -19.55 -5.22 1.65
C LYS A 18 -19.77 -5.34 3.17
N SER A 19 -18.73 -5.69 3.91
CA SER A 19 -18.74 -5.83 5.36
C SER A 19 -18.40 -4.54 6.13
N VAL A 20 -18.15 -3.43 5.43
CA VAL A 20 -17.78 -2.13 6.04
C VAL A 20 -16.52 -2.23 6.92
N LEU A 21 -15.58 -3.12 6.57
CA LEU A 21 -14.32 -3.33 7.28
C LEU A 21 -13.21 -2.39 6.76
N ARG A 22 -12.41 -1.89 7.70
CA ARG A 22 -11.19 -1.12 7.40
C ARG A 22 -10.01 -2.06 7.24
N ILE A 23 -9.49 -2.17 6.02
CA ILE A 23 -8.25 -2.92 5.76
C ILE A 23 -7.07 -2.22 6.43
N SER A 24 -6.19 -3.00 7.07
CA SER A 24 -4.96 -2.50 7.69
C SER A 24 -4.15 -1.61 6.71
N PRO A 25 -3.60 -0.48 7.18
CA PRO A 25 -2.79 0.40 6.35
C PRO A 25 -1.61 -0.30 5.66
N HIS A 26 -0.99 -1.30 6.31
CA HIS A 26 0.11 -2.09 5.77
C HIS A 26 -0.31 -2.81 4.47
N ILE A 27 -1.36 -3.63 4.56
CA ILE A 27 -1.93 -4.35 3.41
C ILE A 27 -2.44 -3.37 2.34
N LYS A 28 -3.14 -2.30 2.75
CA LYS A 28 -3.69 -1.30 1.80
C LYS A 28 -2.59 -0.55 1.03
N ARG A 29 -1.39 -0.42 1.59
CA ARG A 29 -0.23 0.23 0.94
C ARG A 29 0.46 -0.69 -0.06
N GLU A 30 0.40 -2.00 0.17
CA GLU A 30 0.99 -3.04 -0.69
C GLU A 30 0.10 -3.46 -1.86
N ILE A 31 -1.10 -2.90 -2.02
CA ILE A 31 -2.00 -3.25 -3.13
C ILE A 31 -2.22 -2.05 -4.04
N CYS A 32 -2.14 -2.26 -5.35
CA CYS A 32 -2.44 -1.24 -6.34
C CYS A 32 -3.89 -0.75 -6.19
N LYS A 33 -4.07 0.58 -6.12
CA LYS A 33 -5.41 1.17 -6.01
C LYS A 33 -6.27 0.93 -7.24
N SER A 34 -5.66 0.86 -8.43
CA SER A 34 -6.35 0.70 -9.72
C SER A 34 -6.54 -0.76 -10.11
N CYS A 35 -5.47 -1.49 -10.41
CA CYS A 35 -5.55 -2.84 -10.99
C CYS A 35 -5.62 -3.98 -9.97
N ALA A 36 -5.60 -3.64 -8.67
CA ALA A 36 -5.54 -4.54 -7.52
C ALA A 36 -4.30 -5.45 -7.45
N SER A 37 -3.30 -5.30 -8.32
CA SER A 37 -2.08 -6.12 -8.22
C SER A 37 -1.36 -5.88 -6.89
N PRO A 38 -0.84 -6.93 -6.23
CA PRO A 38 0.09 -6.75 -5.13
C PRO A 38 1.36 -6.05 -5.63
N LEU A 39 1.92 -5.19 -4.80
CA LEU A 39 3.05 -4.31 -5.10
C LEU A 39 4.28 -4.82 -4.34
N VAL A 40 4.96 -5.79 -4.91
CA VAL A 40 6.25 -6.30 -4.44
C VAL A 40 7.38 -5.49 -5.09
N PRO A 41 8.18 -4.74 -4.31
CA PRO A 41 9.30 -3.97 -4.83
C PRO A 41 10.26 -4.83 -5.65
N GLY A 42 10.65 -4.36 -6.83
CA GLY A 42 11.58 -5.06 -7.72
C GLY A 42 10.96 -6.14 -8.61
N VAL A 43 9.74 -6.60 -8.31
CA VAL A 43 9.05 -7.63 -9.10
C VAL A 43 7.82 -7.07 -9.83
N SER A 44 6.89 -6.46 -9.08
CA SER A 44 5.60 -5.98 -9.60
C SER A 44 5.42 -4.47 -9.44
N CYS A 45 6.28 -3.82 -8.66
CA CYS A 45 6.32 -2.37 -8.53
C CYS A 45 7.76 -1.85 -8.48
N SER A 46 7.90 -0.57 -8.84
CA SER A 46 9.13 0.19 -8.68
C SER A 46 8.93 1.25 -7.61
N THR A 47 9.74 1.18 -6.55
CA THR A 47 9.76 2.16 -5.46
C THR A 47 10.91 3.12 -5.65
N ARG A 48 10.65 4.43 -5.47
CA ARG A 48 11.65 5.49 -5.53
C ARG A 48 11.38 6.51 -4.45
N VAL A 49 12.44 6.94 -3.76
CA VAL A 49 12.36 8.05 -2.82
C VAL A 49 12.74 9.33 -3.57
N LYS A 50 11.88 10.36 -3.54
CA LYS A 50 12.13 11.66 -4.15
C LYS A 50 11.99 12.79 -3.13
N GLY A 51 12.74 13.87 -3.32
CA GLY A 51 12.68 15.09 -2.51
C GLY A 51 13.76 15.20 -1.43
N HIS A 52 13.91 16.41 -0.89
CA HIS A 52 14.93 16.77 0.13
C HIS A 52 14.28 17.09 1.47
N LYS A 53 14.98 16.75 2.57
CA LYS A 53 14.65 17.02 3.98
C LYS A 53 13.13 17.05 4.28
N LYS A 54 12.50 18.24 4.26
CA LYS A 54 11.06 18.43 4.46
C LYS A 54 10.31 18.21 3.13
N GLY A 55 9.63 17.07 3.00
CA GLY A 55 8.86 16.73 1.79
C GLY A 55 9.40 15.55 1.00
N ARG A 56 10.27 14.73 1.60
CA ARG A 56 10.65 13.43 1.06
C ARG A 56 9.41 12.56 0.87
N ARG A 57 9.30 11.92 -0.29
CA ARG A 57 8.14 11.09 -0.67
C ARG A 57 8.62 9.74 -1.19
N VAL A 58 8.00 8.67 -0.73
CA VAL A 58 8.10 7.35 -1.36
C VAL A 58 7.06 7.27 -2.47
N ILE A 59 7.51 7.09 -3.70
CA ILE A 59 6.68 6.89 -4.87
C ILE A 59 6.77 5.43 -5.26
N THR A 60 5.65 4.73 -5.20
CA THR A 60 5.50 3.35 -5.65
C THR A 60 4.70 3.33 -6.94
N THR A 61 5.33 2.88 -8.02
CA THR A 61 4.73 2.78 -9.35
C THR A 61 4.44 1.32 -9.69
N CYS A 62 3.19 1.01 -10.03
CA CYS A 62 2.83 -0.33 -10.50
C CYS A 62 3.38 -0.56 -11.91
N LEU A 63 4.11 -1.66 -12.13
CA LEU A 63 4.68 -1.99 -13.45
C LEU A 63 3.64 -2.53 -14.43
N TYR A 64 2.43 -2.91 -13.96
CA TYR A 64 1.37 -3.44 -14.82
C TYR A 64 0.42 -2.37 -15.38
N CYS A 65 0.04 -1.37 -14.57
CA CYS A 65 -0.92 -0.34 -14.99
C CYS A 65 -0.38 1.09 -14.91
N GLY A 66 0.87 1.28 -14.50
CA GLY A 66 1.50 2.61 -14.35
C GLY A 66 0.96 3.46 -13.19
N CYS A 67 -0.05 2.98 -12.47
CA CYS A 67 -0.65 3.75 -11.37
C CYS A 67 0.39 4.01 -10.26
N GLN A 68 0.45 5.26 -9.81
CA GLN A 68 1.38 5.70 -8.79
C GLN A 68 0.68 5.91 -7.44
N ARG A 69 1.35 5.47 -6.38
CA ARG A 69 1.06 5.83 -5.00
C ARG A 69 2.20 6.69 -4.47
N ARG A 70 1.86 7.76 -3.76
CA ARG A 70 2.82 8.69 -3.15
C ARG A 70 2.52 8.74 -1.67
N LEU A 71 3.52 8.46 -0.85
CA LEU A 71 3.45 8.55 0.61
C LEU A 71 4.55 9.50 1.08
N MET A 72 4.27 10.31 2.09
CA MET A 72 5.32 11.11 2.72
C MET A 72 6.25 10.19 3.51
N ALA A 73 7.55 10.41 3.37
CA ALA A 73 8.60 9.69 4.08
C ALA A 73 9.09 10.57 5.24
N ASP A 74 8.20 10.81 6.18
CA ASP A 74 8.48 11.56 7.40
C ASP A 74 8.96 10.59 8.49
N PRO A 75 10.20 10.71 8.99
CA PRO A 75 10.72 9.84 10.04
C PRO A 75 9.93 9.89 11.35
N GLN A 76 9.26 11.02 11.64
CA GLN A 76 8.45 11.17 12.85
C GLN A 76 7.01 10.68 12.69
N HIS A 77 6.61 10.23 11.49
CA HIS A 77 5.23 9.82 11.22
C HIS A 77 5.02 8.33 11.44
N GLU A 78 4.24 8.01 12.48
CA GLU A 78 3.77 6.66 12.76
C GLU A 78 2.30 6.49 12.32
N LEU A 79 1.98 5.28 11.86
CA LEU A 79 0.60 4.90 11.60
C LEU A 79 -0.18 4.81 12.91
N PHE A 80 -1.46 5.18 12.86
CA PHE A 80 -2.35 5.06 14.03
C PHE A 80 -2.38 3.64 14.62
N VAL A 81 -2.33 2.61 13.76
CA VAL A 81 -2.34 1.19 14.18
C VAL A 81 -1.03 0.72 14.81
N ASP A 82 0.07 1.45 14.61
CA ASP A 82 1.39 1.07 15.11
C ASP A 82 1.72 1.78 16.44
N LYS A 83 0.83 2.66 16.93
CA LYS A 83 1.03 3.36 18.20
C LYS A 83 0.87 2.40 19.38
N GLU A 84 1.78 2.47 20.34
CA GLU A 84 1.81 1.61 21.55
C GLU A 84 0.46 1.56 22.30
N ILE A 85 -0.28 2.67 22.28
CA ILE A 85 -1.58 2.84 22.95
C ILE A 85 -2.66 1.87 22.42
N HIS A 86 -2.52 1.36 21.19
CA HIS A 86 -3.54 0.54 20.54
C HIS A 86 -3.32 -0.97 20.67
N GLY A 87 -2.23 -1.42 21.31
CA GLY A 87 -2.04 -2.83 21.70
C GLY A 87 -2.02 -3.86 20.57
N THR A 88 -2.14 -3.44 19.31
CA THR A 88 -1.99 -4.30 18.14
C THR A 88 -0.52 -4.54 17.89
N LEU A 89 0.02 -5.60 18.51
CA LEU A 89 1.32 -6.18 18.17
C LEU A 89 1.36 -6.50 16.67
N HIS A 90 2.11 -5.70 15.92
CA HIS A 90 2.61 -6.04 14.59
C HIS A 90 4.13 -6.04 14.64
#